data_AF-A0A6P6G6R9-F1
#
_entry.id   AF-A0A6P6G6R9-F1
#
_cell.length_a   1.000
_cell.length_b   1.000
_cell.length_c   1.000
_cell.angle_alpha   90.00
_cell.angle_beta   90.00
_cell.angle_gamma   90.00
#
_symmetry.space_group_name_H-M   'P 1'
#
loop_
_entity.id
_entity.type
_entity.pdbx_description
1 polymer ?
#
loop_
_entity_poly.entity_id
_entity_poly.type
_entity_poly.pdbx_seq_one_letter_code
_entity_poly.pdbx_strand_id
1 'polypeptide(L)'
;MCHILERRTVRFTLLHQENIEFQNFGLRNNVAQLCVLKMNQDLSELDVDSQTSLTPTTKSRSLVIGNIHVLFNPNRGDVKLGQVRLFLEKAYKLSREWGCIPVIIGGDLNSIPQSPMYQFMASSKLDVRHYDRRRISEQVQHPSQCGSFRSQNEKASSFWTSISRPMLYRWSEEELQLATGSEGVTYLQHHLKLCSAYLGVPGSCRTRDDHGEPLATSYHSKFKGTVDYIWHTEELVPVRVLETLPVNILKRIGGLPNEKWGSDHLALVCELAFIDDCDRT
;
A
#
# COMPACT_ATOMS: atom_id res chain seq x y z
N MET A 1 -14.44 5.37 7.24
CA MET A 1 -14.41 4.38 8.33
C MET A 1 -13.39 3.31 7.92
N CYS A 2 -12.28 3.18 8.63
CA CYS A 2 -11.22 2.20 8.34
C CYS A 2 -11.31 1.10 9.40
N HIS A 3 -11.61 -0.13 9.01
CA HIS A 3 -11.77 -1.24 9.93
C HIS A 3 -11.14 -2.51 9.37
N ILE A 4 -10.45 -3.23 10.24
CA ILE A 4 -10.08 -4.62 10.03
C ILE A 4 -11.25 -5.45 10.53
N LEU A 5 -11.99 -6.04 9.59
CA LEU A 5 -13.04 -6.99 9.91
C LEU A 5 -12.46 -8.40 9.82
N GLU A 6 -12.24 -9.02 10.98
CA GLU A 6 -12.08 -10.46 11.03
C GLU A 6 -13.47 -11.09 10.94
N ARG A 7 -13.81 -11.65 9.78
CA ARG A 7 -14.96 -12.56 9.72
C ARG A 7 -14.53 -13.79 10.50
N ARG A 8 -15.19 -14.07 11.65
CA ARG A 8 -14.95 -15.24 12.53
C ARG A 8 -14.64 -16.47 11.68
N THR A 9 -13.36 -16.71 11.44
CA THR A 9 -12.88 -17.86 10.69
C THR A 9 -12.03 -18.62 11.69
N VAL A 10 -12.16 -19.94 11.68
CA VAL A 10 -11.43 -20.85 12.58
C VAL A 10 -9.90 -20.73 12.41
N ARG A 11 -9.41 -19.93 11.45
CA ARG A 11 -8.01 -19.83 11.04
C ARG A 11 -7.17 -18.83 11.83
N PHE A 12 -7.75 -17.79 12.43
CA PHE A 12 -6.98 -16.79 13.17
C PHE A 12 -7.59 -16.46 14.53
N THR A 13 -6.73 -16.02 15.44
CA THR A 13 -7.09 -15.45 16.73
C THR A 13 -6.47 -14.06 16.86
N LEU A 14 -7.29 -13.05 17.13
CA LEU A 14 -6.83 -11.71 17.47
C LEU A 14 -6.10 -11.71 18.82
N LEU A 15 -4.81 -11.37 18.82
CA LEU A 15 -3.99 -11.27 20.02
C LEU A 15 -3.86 -9.84 20.56
N HIS A 16 -3.82 -8.87 19.66
CA HIS A 16 -3.62 -7.47 20.00
C HIS A 16 -4.28 -6.55 18.97
N GLN A 17 -4.75 -5.39 19.40
CA GLN A 17 -5.32 -4.37 18.54
C GLN A 17 -4.94 -2.97 19.05
N GLU A 18 -4.44 -2.13 18.14
CA GLU A 18 -4.15 -0.71 18.35
C GLU A 18 -4.90 0.13 17.30
N ASN A 19 -5.54 1.20 17.75
CA ASN A 19 -6.12 2.21 16.87
C ASN A 19 -5.22 3.45 16.90
N ILE A 20 -4.96 4.05 15.74
CA ILE A 20 -4.17 5.26 15.59
C ILE A 20 -5.10 6.38 15.17
N GLU A 21 -5.25 7.37 16.05
CA GLU A 21 -5.93 8.63 15.74
C GLU A 21 -4.89 9.68 15.36
N PHE A 22 -4.79 9.98 14.06
CA PHE A 22 -3.74 10.86 13.55
C PHE A 22 -3.84 12.30 14.09
N GLN A 23 -5.02 12.71 14.55
CA GLN A 23 -5.24 14.03 15.14
C GLN A 23 -4.38 14.26 16.39
N ASN A 24 -4.07 13.20 17.15
CA ASN A 24 -3.23 13.25 18.35
C ASN A 24 -1.76 13.58 18.02
N PHE A 25 -1.41 13.56 16.73
CA PHE A 25 -0.08 13.86 16.20
C PHE A 25 -0.10 15.09 15.27
N GLY A 26 -1.20 15.86 15.25
CA GLY A 26 -1.36 17.01 14.33
C GLY A 26 -1.68 16.63 12.88
N LEU A 27 -1.95 15.35 12.60
CA LEU A 27 -2.06 14.78 11.26
C LEU A 27 -3.52 14.58 10.81
N ARG A 28 -4.42 15.52 11.15
CA ARG A 28 -5.86 15.50 10.81
C ARG A 28 -6.61 14.27 11.38
N ASN A 29 -7.91 14.21 11.12
CA ASN A 29 -8.84 13.31 11.82
C ASN A 29 -8.97 11.93 11.15
N ASN A 30 -8.00 11.55 10.32
CA ASN A 30 -7.94 10.20 9.78
C ASN A 30 -7.62 9.21 10.90
N VAL A 31 -7.93 7.94 10.65
CA VAL A 31 -7.62 6.84 11.57
C VAL A 31 -6.96 5.69 10.82
N ALA A 32 -6.15 4.92 11.54
CA ALA A 32 -5.61 3.65 11.09
C ALA A 32 -5.72 2.60 12.19
N GLN A 33 -5.58 1.34 11.83
CA GLN A 33 -5.67 0.22 12.76
C GLN A 33 -4.51 -0.74 12.54
N LEU A 34 -3.96 -1.27 13.63
CA LEU A 34 -3.00 -2.36 13.64
C LEU A 34 -3.54 -3.49 14.51
N CYS A 35 -3.44 -4.72 14.02
CA CYS A 35 -3.83 -5.92 14.75
C CYS A 35 -2.68 -6.93 14.70
N VAL A 36 -2.51 -7.71 15.77
CA VAL A 36 -1.68 -8.92 15.75
C VAL A 36 -2.61 -10.12 15.69
N LEU A 37 -2.47 -10.93 14.66
CA LEU A 37 -3.22 -12.15 14.47
C LEU A 37 -2.31 -13.36 14.62
N LYS A 38 -2.79 -14.40 15.30
CA LYS A 38 -2.14 -15.70 15.40
C LYS A 38 -2.90 -16.70 14.56
N MET A 39 -2.22 -17.45 13.71
CA MET A 39 -2.79 -18.54 12.94
C MET A 39 -3.09 -19.72 13.88
N ASN A 40 -4.34 -20.17 13.85
CA ASN A 40 -4.77 -21.37 14.56
C ASN A 40 -4.23 -22.58 13.80
N GLN A 41 -3.64 -23.52 14.53
CA GLN A 41 -3.19 -24.79 13.95
C GLN A 41 -4.37 -25.73 13.88
N ASP A 42 -4.63 -26.31 12.70
CA ASP A 42 -5.54 -27.43 12.59
C ASP A 42 -4.86 -28.64 13.23
N LEU A 43 -5.50 -29.26 14.23
CA LEU A 43 -5.00 -30.44 14.96
C LEU A 43 -4.95 -31.72 14.10
N SER A 44 -5.03 -31.62 12.77
CA SER A 44 -5.17 -32.75 11.84
C SER A 44 -3.85 -33.34 11.33
N GLU A 45 -2.69 -32.80 11.71
CA GLU A 45 -1.36 -33.34 11.33
C GLU A 45 -0.60 -33.96 12.52
N LEU A 46 -1.30 -34.49 13.52
CA LEU A 46 -0.70 -35.47 14.43
C LEU A 46 -0.79 -36.84 13.76
N ASP A 47 0.07 -37.07 12.77
CA ASP A 47 0.33 -38.41 12.28
C ASP A 47 0.96 -39.21 13.42
N VAL A 48 0.28 -40.29 13.76
CA VAL A 48 0.74 -41.31 14.68
C VAL A 48 1.86 -42.06 13.97
N ASP A 49 3.11 -41.64 14.17
CA ASP A 49 4.18 -42.62 14.15
C ASP A 49 5.25 -42.35 15.20
N SER A 50 5.53 -43.42 15.93
CA SER A 50 6.40 -43.42 17.08
C SER A 50 7.82 -43.69 16.59
N GLN A 51 8.77 -42.90 17.10
CA GLN A 51 10.23 -43.11 17.00
C GLN A 51 10.88 -42.60 15.70
N THR A 52 11.20 -41.31 15.66
CA THR A 52 12.57 -40.83 15.39
C THR A 52 12.68 -39.33 15.68
N SER A 53 13.80 -38.97 16.28
CA SER A 53 14.17 -37.62 16.72
C SER A 53 14.20 -36.62 15.56
N LEU A 54 13.83 -35.35 15.85
CA LEU A 54 13.73 -34.15 14.97
C LEU A 54 12.35 -33.89 14.35
N THR A 55 11.33 -33.65 15.18
CA THR A 55 10.09 -33.02 14.73
C THR A 55 10.35 -31.55 14.35
N PRO A 56 10.01 -31.07 13.14
CA PRO A 56 9.86 -29.65 12.92
C PRO A 56 8.69 -29.21 13.78
N THR A 57 8.97 -28.52 14.88
CA THR A 57 7.92 -27.86 15.64
C THR A 57 7.31 -26.84 14.68
N THR A 58 6.10 -27.10 14.17
CA THR A 58 5.36 -26.12 13.38
C THR A 58 5.13 -24.93 14.30
N LYS A 59 6.03 -23.94 14.22
CA LYS A 59 5.99 -22.76 15.08
C LYS A 59 4.71 -22.02 14.73
N SER A 60 3.85 -21.81 15.72
CA SER A 60 2.60 -21.08 15.50
C SER A 60 2.94 -19.70 14.91
N ARG A 61 2.37 -19.43 13.73
CA ARG A 61 2.67 -18.25 12.94
C ARG A 61 1.79 -17.09 13.38
N SER A 62 2.39 -15.95 13.67
CA SER A 62 1.69 -14.70 13.95
C SER A 62 2.10 -13.65 12.94
N LEU A 63 1.25 -12.64 12.74
CA LEU A 63 1.50 -11.54 11.81
C LEU A 63 0.82 -10.26 12.27
N VAL A 64 1.38 -9.12 11.85
CA VAL A 64 0.76 -7.80 12.00
C VAL A 64 -0.10 -7.51 10.77
N ILE A 65 -1.37 -7.16 10.96
CA ILE A 65 -2.24 -6.60 9.94
C ILE A 65 -2.43 -5.12 10.22
N GLY A 66 -2.10 -4.28 9.26
CA GLY A 66 -2.41 -2.86 9.27
C GLY A 66 -3.46 -2.50 8.24
N ASN A 67 -4.36 -1.58 8.60
CA ASN A 67 -5.28 -0.93 7.66
C ASN A 67 -5.23 0.59 7.83
N ILE A 68 -5.09 1.32 6.74
CA ILE A 68 -5.00 2.79 6.73
C ILE A 68 -5.89 3.40 5.63
N HIS A 69 -6.49 4.55 5.92
CA HIS A 69 -7.09 5.41 4.90
C HIS A 69 -6.44 6.79 5.01
N VAL A 70 -5.49 7.07 4.11
CA VAL A 70 -4.69 8.29 4.10
C VAL A 70 -5.53 9.49 3.66
N LEU A 71 -5.23 10.67 4.17
CA LEU A 71 -5.93 11.93 3.86
C LEU A 71 -6.20 12.08 2.36
N PHE A 72 -7.44 12.34 1.95
CA PHE A 72 -7.78 12.51 0.53
C PHE A 72 -7.15 13.75 -0.13
N ASN A 73 -7.04 14.87 0.59
CA ASN A 73 -6.66 16.17 0.01
C ASN A 73 -5.29 16.11 -0.72
N PRO A 74 -5.24 16.23 -2.07
CA PRO A 74 -4.01 16.05 -2.83
C PRO A 74 -2.97 17.12 -2.53
N ASN A 75 -3.41 18.31 -2.11
CA ASN A 75 -2.54 19.43 -1.79
C ASN A 75 -1.81 19.27 -0.44
N ARG A 76 -2.08 18.22 0.34
CA ARG A 76 -1.54 18.03 1.70
C ARG A 76 -0.59 16.84 1.80
N GLY A 77 0.37 16.74 0.88
CA GLY A 77 1.39 15.70 0.90
C GLY A 77 2.22 15.66 2.19
N ASP A 78 2.38 16.81 2.85
CA ASP A 78 2.95 16.94 4.20
C ASP A 78 2.24 16.06 5.23
N VAL A 79 0.90 16.15 5.30
CA VAL A 79 0.10 15.34 6.21
C VAL A 79 0.05 13.88 5.77
N LYS A 80 -0.06 13.63 4.46
CA LYS A 80 -0.07 12.26 3.92
C LYS A 80 1.19 11.49 4.30
N LEU A 81 2.37 12.12 4.11
CA LEU A 81 3.65 11.52 4.47
C LEU A 81 3.75 11.28 5.97
N GLY A 82 3.33 12.26 6.78
CA GLY A 82 3.30 12.12 8.23
C GLY A 82 2.44 10.94 8.70
N GLN A 83 1.24 10.78 8.12
CA GLN A 83 0.34 9.67 8.42
C GLN A 83 0.97 8.31 8.10
N VAL A 84 1.49 8.18 6.87
CA VAL A 84 2.11 6.93 6.40
C VAL A 84 3.37 6.62 7.21
N ARG A 85 4.27 7.59 7.41
CA ARG A 85 5.49 7.43 8.24
C ARG A 85 5.16 6.90 9.64
N LEU A 86 4.27 7.59 10.35
CA LEU A 86 3.89 7.23 11.72
C LEU A 86 3.25 5.83 11.78
N PHE A 87 2.40 5.53 10.81
CA PHE A 87 1.74 4.23 10.72
C PHE A 87 2.75 3.09 10.49
N LEU A 88 3.70 3.26 9.57
CA LEU A 88 4.76 2.29 9.29
C LEU A 88 5.71 2.11 10.47
N GLU A 89 6.04 3.20 11.18
CA GLU A 89 6.87 3.15 12.39
C GLU A 89 6.20 2.32 13.49
N LYS A 90 4.90 2.53 13.72
CA LYS A 90 4.12 1.74 14.69
C LYS A 90 3.99 0.28 14.28
N ALA A 91 3.72 0.00 13.00
CA ALA A 91 3.66 -1.36 12.48
C ALA A 91 5.00 -2.10 12.64
N TYR A 92 6.13 -1.42 12.36
CA TYR A 92 7.47 -1.97 12.56
C TYR A 92 7.76 -2.25 14.04
N LYS A 93 7.45 -1.30 14.93
CA LYS A 93 7.63 -1.48 16.37
C LYS A 93 6.82 -2.67 16.88
N LEU A 94 5.55 -2.77 16.47
CA LEU A 94 4.68 -3.88 16.85
C LEU A 94 5.22 -5.23 16.32
N SER A 95 5.69 -5.28 15.08
CA SER A 95 6.36 -6.48 14.54
C SER A 95 7.54 -6.91 15.41
N ARG A 96 8.40 -5.96 15.82
CA ARG A 96 9.57 -6.22 16.68
C ARG A 96 9.20 -6.72 18.07
N GLU A 97 8.19 -6.12 18.70
CA GLU A 97 7.70 -6.51 20.03
C GLU A 97 7.18 -7.95 20.06
N TRP A 98 6.64 -8.41 18.94
CA TRP A 98 6.11 -9.77 18.79
C TRP A 98 7.10 -10.76 18.15
N GLY A 99 8.40 -10.41 18.13
CA GLY A 99 9.45 -11.32 17.67
C GLY A 99 9.77 -11.23 16.18
N CYS A 100 9.68 -10.02 15.59
CA CYS A 100 9.91 -9.75 14.17
C CYS A 100 8.94 -10.52 13.26
N ILE A 101 7.66 -10.52 13.63
CA ILE A 101 6.62 -11.21 12.85
C ILE A 101 6.32 -10.45 11.55
N PRO A 102 5.88 -11.15 10.48
CA PRO A 102 5.57 -10.53 9.20
C PRO A 102 4.49 -9.46 9.30
N VAL A 103 4.52 -8.48 8.39
CA VAL A 103 3.58 -7.37 8.36
C VAL A 103 2.85 -7.35 7.02
N ILE A 104 1.52 -7.24 7.06
CA ILE A 104 0.67 -6.94 5.90
C ILE A 104 0.01 -5.59 6.15
N ILE A 105 0.03 -4.71 5.16
CA ILE A 105 -0.61 -3.40 5.20
C ILE A 105 -1.58 -3.30 4.02
N GLY A 106 -2.87 -3.23 4.33
CA GLY A 106 -3.90 -2.87 3.37
C GLY A 106 -4.30 -1.40 3.52
N GLY A 107 -4.88 -0.81 2.47
CA GLY A 107 -5.56 0.47 2.63
C GLY A 107 -5.66 1.32 1.38
N ASP A 108 -6.43 2.40 1.52
CA ASP A 108 -6.50 3.49 0.55
C ASP A 108 -5.42 4.52 0.89
N LEU A 109 -4.36 4.57 0.09
CA LEU A 109 -3.27 5.52 0.25
C LEU A 109 -3.55 6.87 -0.41
N ASN A 110 -4.67 6.99 -1.15
CA ASN A 110 -4.99 8.18 -1.92
C ASN A 110 -3.76 8.66 -2.73
N SER A 111 -3.04 7.73 -3.35
CA SER A 111 -1.77 7.98 -4.06
C SER A 111 -1.58 6.93 -5.16
N ILE A 112 -1.17 7.36 -6.36
CA ILE A 112 -1.00 6.44 -7.52
C ILE A 112 0.36 5.72 -7.52
N PRO A 113 0.54 4.63 -8.30
CA PRO A 113 1.79 3.86 -8.29
C PRO A 113 3.04 4.67 -8.69
N GLN A 114 2.88 5.70 -9.52
CA GLN A 114 3.98 6.57 -9.97
C GLN A 114 4.28 7.72 -8.99
N SER A 115 3.60 7.76 -7.85
CA SER A 115 3.70 8.87 -6.91
C SER A 115 4.93 8.78 -5.99
N PRO A 116 5.45 9.91 -5.50
CA PRO A 116 6.48 9.92 -4.46
C PRO A 116 6.09 9.15 -3.19
N MET A 117 4.79 9.09 -2.87
CA MET A 117 4.28 8.27 -1.77
C MET A 117 4.50 6.77 -2.01
N TYR A 118 4.17 6.27 -3.20
CA TYR A 118 4.41 4.87 -3.55
C TYR A 118 5.91 4.56 -3.53
N GLN A 119 6.74 5.48 -4.05
CA GLN A 119 8.19 5.35 -3.96
C GLN A 119 8.66 5.23 -2.51
N PHE A 120 8.15 6.07 -1.60
CA PHE A 120 8.50 5.99 -0.18
C PHE A 120 8.16 4.62 0.42
N MET A 121 6.96 4.10 0.15
CA MET A 121 6.52 2.77 0.60
C MET A 121 7.47 1.66 0.12
N ALA A 122 7.86 1.70 -1.15
CA ALA A 122 8.64 0.64 -1.79
C ALA A 122 10.15 0.72 -1.49
N SER A 123 10.75 1.92 -1.49
CA SER A 123 12.19 2.11 -1.29
C SER A 123 12.58 2.25 0.18
N SER A 124 11.59 2.39 1.06
CA SER A 124 11.72 2.79 2.46
C SER A 124 12.28 4.17 2.72
N LYS A 125 12.57 4.97 1.67
CA LYS A 125 13.30 6.23 1.79
C LYS A 125 12.86 7.28 0.78
N LEU A 126 12.71 8.53 1.22
CA LEU A 126 12.30 9.64 0.36
C LEU A 126 12.93 10.96 0.81
N ASP A 127 13.62 11.66 -0.09
CA ASP A 127 14.00 13.06 0.12
C ASP A 127 12.89 13.98 -0.38
N VAL A 128 12.19 14.66 0.52
CA VAL A 128 11.02 15.48 0.17
C VAL A 128 11.36 16.70 -0.69
N ARG A 129 12.62 17.15 -0.68
CA ARG A 129 13.02 18.34 -1.44
C ARG A 129 12.95 18.12 -2.94
N HIS A 130 12.95 16.87 -3.41
CA HIS A 130 12.81 16.57 -4.83
C HIS A 130 11.36 16.70 -5.34
N TYR A 131 10.39 16.96 -4.46
CA TYR A 131 8.98 16.93 -4.80
C TYR A 131 8.20 18.14 -4.27
N ASP A 132 7.26 18.63 -5.07
CA ASP A 132 6.25 19.56 -4.60
C ASP A 132 5.32 18.82 -3.62
N ARG A 133 5.08 19.38 -2.43
CA ARG A 133 4.18 18.78 -1.44
C ARG A 133 2.77 18.52 -1.99
N ARG A 134 2.32 19.29 -2.98
CA ARG A 134 1.00 19.15 -3.61
C ARG A 134 0.93 18.01 -4.61
N ARG A 135 2.08 17.41 -4.93
CA ARG A 135 2.25 16.36 -5.93
C ARG A 135 2.71 15.02 -5.37
N ILE A 136 2.96 14.93 -4.06
CA ILE A 136 3.36 13.68 -3.38
C ILE A 136 2.47 12.46 -3.69
N SER A 137 1.19 12.70 -3.96
CA SER A 137 0.23 11.63 -4.28
C SER A 137 -0.09 11.48 -5.77
N GLU A 138 0.28 12.47 -6.58
CA GLU A 138 -0.05 12.58 -8.02
C GLU A 138 -1.55 12.30 -8.36
N GLN A 139 -2.46 12.56 -7.42
CA GLN A 139 -3.91 12.38 -7.64
C GLN A 139 -4.52 13.44 -8.57
N VAL A 140 -3.80 14.51 -8.90
CA VAL A 140 -4.32 15.61 -9.71
C VAL A 140 -4.34 15.19 -11.18
N GLN A 141 -5.50 14.72 -11.65
CA GLN A 141 -5.86 14.75 -13.06
C GLN A 141 -7.06 15.68 -13.25
N HIS A 142 -6.81 16.92 -13.67
CA HIS A 142 -7.82 17.77 -14.32
C HIS A 142 -7.15 18.52 -15.48
N PRO A 143 -7.89 18.80 -16.58
CA PRO A 143 -9.33 18.93 -16.64
C PRO A 143 -10.00 18.08 -17.74
N SER A 144 -11.31 17.85 -17.58
CA SER A 144 -12.28 17.68 -18.69
C SER A 144 -11.72 17.35 -20.09
N GLN A 145 -11.42 16.07 -20.36
CA GLN A 145 -11.51 15.52 -21.72
C GLN A 145 -12.01 14.08 -21.64
N CYS A 146 -13.33 13.94 -21.50
CA CYS A 146 -14.01 12.93 -22.31
C CYS A 146 -13.87 13.43 -23.76
N GLY A 147 -12.74 13.10 -24.40
CA GLY A 147 -12.37 13.60 -25.71
C GLY A 147 -11.48 12.57 -26.40
N SER A 148 -12.01 12.04 -27.51
CA SER A 148 -11.43 11.10 -28.47
C SER A 148 -9.92 10.87 -28.41
N PHE A 149 -9.54 9.59 -28.46
CA PHE A 149 -8.26 9.16 -29.04
C PHE A 149 -8.00 9.96 -30.33
N ARG A 150 -6.89 10.70 -30.37
CA ARG A 150 -6.27 11.14 -31.62
C ARG A 150 -4.87 10.54 -31.65
N SER A 151 -4.72 9.51 -32.47
CA SER A 151 -3.45 9.07 -33.02
C SER A 151 -2.83 10.23 -33.80
N GLN A 152 -1.59 10.60 -33.47
CA GLN A 152 -0.66 11.15 -34.45
C GLN A 152 0.75 10.61 -34.19
N ASN A 153 1.29 10.02 -35.25
CA ASN A 153 2.64 9.47 -35.39
C ASN A 153 3.73 10.54 -35.32
N GLU A 154 4.91 10.07 -34.91
CA GLU A 154 6.26 10.37 -35.40
C GLU A 154 6.61 11.82 -35.81
N LYS A 155 7.48 12.45 -35.01
CA LYS A 155 8.81 13.00 -35.38
C LYS A 155 9.21 14.12 -34.42
N ALA A 156 10.21 13.85 -33.58
CA ALA A 156 11.25 14.82 -33.18
C ALA A 156 12.26 14.14 -32.24
N SER A 157 13.20 13.42 -32.85
CA SER A 157 14.48 13.10 -32.25
C SER A 157 15.39 14.34 -32.22
N SER A 158 15.29 15.12 -31.16
CA SER A 158 16.29 16.09 -30.65
C SER A 158 15.64 16.64 -29.38
N PHE A 159 16.17 16.42 -28.18
CA PHE A 159 17.26 17.19 -27.58
C PHE A 159 17.72 16.41 -26.33
N TRP A 160 18.95 15.92 -26.32
CA TRP A 160 19.63 15.61 -25.06
C TRP A 160 20.56 16.77 -24.70
N THR A 161 20.79 16.91 -23.39
CA THR A 161 21.73 17.79 -22.67
C THR A 161 21.30 19.22 -22.34
N SER A 162 20.47 19.34 -21.31
CA SER A 162 20.76 20.26 -20.21
C SER A 162 20.77 19.44 -18.93
N ILE A 163 21.89 19.41 -18.20
CA ILE A 163 21.93 18.91 -16.81
C ILE A 163 21.19 19.97 -15.99
N SER A 164 19.87 19.90 -16.02
CA SER A 164 19.01 20.73 -15.19
C SER A 164 19.31 20.35 -13.75
N ARG A 165 19.84 21.30 -12.96
CA ARG A 165 19.91 21.17 -11.50
C ARG A 165 18.58 20.58 -11.01
N PRO A 166 18.57 19.56 -10.12
CA PRO A 166 17.33 19.07 -9.56
C PRO A 166 16.56 20.26 -8.99
N MET A 167 15.36 20.50 -9.50
CA MET A 167 14.52 21.57 -8.97
C MET A 167 14.16 21.17 -7.54
N LEU A 168 14.85 21.77 -6.56
CA LEU A 168 14.56 21.54 -5.16
C LEU A 168 13.36 22.40 -4.76
N TYR A 169 12.33 21.75 -4.27
CA TYR A 169 11.15 22.39 -3.71
C TYR A 169 11.42 22.83 -2.28
N ARG A 170 10.93 24.02 -1.93
CA ARG A 170 11.02 24.56 -0.58
C ARG A 170 9.76 24.18 0.21
N TRP A 171 9.97 23.46 1.29
CA TRP A 171 8.95 23.13 2.29
C TRP A 171 9.12 24.10 3.47
N SER A 172 8.02 24.47 4.13
CA SER A 172 8.10 25.19 5.40
C SER A 172 8.56 24.25 6.53
N GLU A 173 9.07 24.81 7.63
CA GLU A 173 9.46 23.99 8.79
C GLU A 173 8.28 23.20 9.36
N GLU A 174 7.08 23.78 9.36
CA GLU A 174 5.86 23.08 9.78
C GLU A 174 5.51 21.93 8.84
N GLU A 175 5.68 22.11 7.52
CA GLU A 175 5.45 21.07 6.52
C GLU A 175 6.47 19.92 6.66
N LEU A 176 7.73 20.24 6.94
CA LEU A 176 8.77 19.26 7.24
C LEU A 176 8.46 18.51 8.53
N GLN A 177 8.17 19.22 9.62
CA GLN A 177 7.84 18.62 10.92
C GLN A 177 6.63 17.67 10.81
N LEU A 178 5.60 18.05 10.06
CA LEU A 178 4.44 17.18 9.82
C LEU A 178 4.82 15.92 9.02
N ALA A 179 5.62 16.06 7.96
CA ALA A 179 5.99 14.94 7.11
C ALA A 179 6.97 13.97 7.78
N THR A 180 8.05 14.50 8.37
CA THR A 180 9.19 13.72 8.88
C THR A 180 9.10 13.43 10.37
N GLY A 181 8.30 14.20 11.11
CA GLY A 181 8.23 14.15 12.58
C GLY A 181 9.39 14.85 13.28
N SER A 182 10.28 15.53 12.56
CA SER A 182 11.46 16.20 13.14
C SER A 182 11.83 17.48 12.39
N GLU A 183 12.18 18.53 13.13
CA GLU A 183 12.48 19.85 12.58
C GLU A 183 13.74 19.81 11.69
N GLY A 184 13.72 20.53 10.57
CA GLY A 184 14.83 20.57 9.61
C GLY A 184 15.16 19.24 8.88
N VAL A 185 14.48 18.13 9.20
CA VAL A 185 14.69 16.85 8.53
C VAL A 185 13.94 16.83 7.22
N THR A 186 14.64 16.48 6.14
CA THR A 186 14.10 16.43 4.76
C THR A 186 14.04 15.01 4.21
N TYR A 187 14.64 14.06 4.91
CA TYR A 187 14.72 12.67 4.49
C TYR A 187 13.79 11.81 5.35
N LEU A 188 12.75 11.24 4.74
CA LEU A 188 11.93 10.22 5.38
C LEU A 188 12.56 8.86 5.24
N GLN A 189 12.43 8.06 6.28
CA GLN A 189 12.83 6.66 6.29
C GLN A 189 11.85 5.81 7.10
N HIS A 190 11.61 4.58 6.66
CA HIS A 190 11.01 3.51 7.48
C HIS A 190 11.88 2.24 7.41
N HIS A 191 11.52 1.24 8.23
CA HIS A 191 12.32 0.02 8.40
C HIS A 191 11.66 -1.24 7.81
N LEU A 192 10.40 -1.15 7.39
CA LEU A 192 9.70 -2.25 6.72
C LEU A 192 10.15 -2.34 5.27
N LYS A 193 10.65 -3.48 4.83
CA LYS A 193 10.89 -3.78 3.41
C LYS A 193 9.57 -4.23 2.81
N LEU A 194 8.85 -3.33 2.14
CA LEU A 194 7.50 -3.60 1.66
C LEU A 194 7.50 -3.91 0.16
N CYS A 195 6.73 -4.93 -0.22
CA CYS A 195 6.40 -5.24 -1.60
C CYS A 195 4.89 -5.19 -1.78
N SER A 196 4.43 -4.67 -2.93
CA SER A 196 3.01 -4.75 -3.27
C SER A 196 2.68 -6.17 -3.72
N ALA A 197 1.60 -6.74 -3.17
CA ALA A 197 1.14 -8.08 -3.50
C ALA A 197 0.76 -8.20 -4.99
N TYR A 198 0.26 -7.11 -5.57
CA TYR A 198 -0.17 -7.08 -6.96
C TYR A 198 0.98 -6.98 -7.95
N LEU A 199 2.07 -6.32 -7.55
CA LEU A 199 3.33 -6.31 -8.29
C LEU A 199 3.98 -7.71 -8.32
N GLY A 200 3.85 -8.47 -7.24
CA GLY A 200 4.48 -9.79 -7.07
C GLY A 200 3.82 -10.93 -7.86
N VAL A 201 2.65 -10.71 -8.47
CA VAL A 201 1.91 -11.74 -9.22
C VAL A 201 1.72 -11.30 -10.66
N PRO A 202 2.09 -12.12 -11.67
CA PRO A 202 1.84 -11.80 -13.07
C PRO A 202 0.36 -11.54 -13.35
N GLY A 203 0.06 -10.40 -13.98
CA GLY A 203 -1.29 -10.00 -14.35
C GLY A 203 -1.44 -9.76 -15.84
N SER A 204 -2.68 -9.47 -16.28
CA SER A 204 -2.98 -9.17 -17.68
C SER A 204 -2.73 -7.69 -18.00
N CYS A 205 -2.14 -7.39 -19.16
CA CYS A 205 -2.03 -6.01 -19.66
C CYS A 205 -3.40 -5.29 -19.85
N ARG A 206 -4.52 -6.02 -19.77
CA ARG A 206 -5.87 -5.45 -19.81
C ARG A 206 -6.33 -4.84 -18.49
N THR A 207 -5.67 -5.22 -17.40
CA THR A 207 -6.03 -4.88 -16.02
C THR A 207 -4.85 -4.31 -15.25
N ARG A 208 -3.61 -4.49 -15.74
CA ARG A 208 -2.36 -3.98 -15.15
C ARG A 208 -1.75 -2.83 -15.94
N ASP A 209 -1.07 -1.94 -15.23
CA ASP A 209 -0.19 -0.94 -15.83
C ASP A 209 1.19 -1.53 -16.16
N ASP A 210 2.08 -0.71 -16.73
CA ASP A 210 3.44 -1.12 -17.13
C ASP A 210 4.33 -1.48 -15.93
N HIS A 211 3.90 -1.16 -14.70
CA HIS A 211 4.58 -1.50 -13.47
C HIS A 211 3.95 -2.72 -12.79
N GLY A 212 2.89 -3.33 -13.32
CA GLY A 212 2.24 -4.51 -12.73
C GLY A 212 1.16 -4.19 -11.69
N GLU A 213 0.90 -2.92 -11.39
CA GLU A 213 -0.20 -2.53 -10.52
C GLU A 213 -1.53 -2.52 -11.28
N PRO A 214 -2.71 -2.64 -10.62
CA PRO A 214 -3.98 -2.46 -11.30
C PRO A 214 -4.06 -1.13 -12.07
N LEU A 215 -4.79 -1.10 -13.19
CA LEU A 215 -5.07 0.14 -13.93
C LEU A 215 -6.04 1.08 -13.21
N ALA A 216 -6.91 0.51 -12.37
CA ALA A 216 -7.85 1.23 -11.55
C ALA A 216 -8.29 0.36 -10.37
N THR A 217 -8.25 0.95 -9.17
CA THR A 217 -8.95 0.46 -7.98
C THR A 217 -10.11 1.39 -7.65
N SER A 218 -10.09 2.64 -8.10
CA SER A 218 -11.22 3.57 -8.06
C SER A 218 -11.53 4.11 -9.46
N TYR A 219 -12.82 4.19 -9.81
CA TYR A 219 -13.27 4.70 -11.11
C TYR A 219 -14.61 5.44 -10.95
N HIS A 220 -14.57 6.77 -10.99
CA HIS A 220 -15.75 7.63 -10.98
C HIS A 220 -15.53 8.88 -11.84
N SER A 221 -16.51 9.80 -11.86
CA SER A 221 -16.52 10.96 -12.76
C SER A 221 -15.34 11.94 -12.60
N LYS A 222 -14.64 11.90 -11.46
CA LYS A 222 -13.54 12.83 -11.14
C LYS A 222 -12.18 12.17 -11.10
N PHE A 223 -12.12 10.85 -10.98
CA PHE A 223 -10.87 10.13 -10.81
C PHE A 223 -10.98 8.72 -11.38
N LYS A 224 -9.90 8.29 -11.99
CA LYS A 224 -9.64 6.91 -12.37
C LYS A 224 -8.18 6.63 -12.05
N GLY A 225 -7.94 5.61 -11.23
CA GLY A 225 -6.60 5.16 -10.97
C GLY A 225 -6.54 4.18 -9.81
N THR A 226 -5.33 3.76 -9.49
CA THR A 226 -5.05 2.88 -8.36
C THR A 226 -4.63 3.71 -7.18
N VAL A 227 -5.35 3.55 -6.08
CA VAL A 227 -5.10 4.20 -4.79
C VAL A 227 -5.16 3.24 -3.62
N ASP A 228 -5.69 2.04 -3.85
CA ASP A 228 -5.78 0.96 -2.89
C ASP A 228 -4.62 -0.01 -3.11
N TYR A 229 -4.03 -0.50 -2.02
CA TYR A 229 -2.90 -1.42 -2.08
C TYR A 229 -2.97 -2.49 -1.00
N ILE A 230 -2.29 -3.61 -1.25
CA ILE A 230 -1.93 -4.60 -0.23
C ILE A 230 -0.42 -4.76 -0.29
N TRP A 231 0.26 -4.26 0.74
CA TRP A 231 1.69 -4.39 0.94
C TRP A 231 1.99 -5.52 1.92
N HIS A 232 3.12 -6.18 1.74
CA HIS A 232 3.61 -7.19 2.69
C HIS A 232 5.12 -7.11 2.85
N THR A 233 5.63 -7.65 3.95
CA THR A 233 7.08 -7.84 4.15
C THR A 233 7.60 -9.11 3.48
N GLU A 234 8.92 -9.23 3.40
CA GLU A 234 9.64 -10.27 2.64
C GLU A 234 9.41 -11.71 3.15
N GLU A 235 8.89 -11.89 4.36
CA GLU A 235 8.55 -13.19 4.92
C GLU A 235 7.28 -13.81 4.32
N LEU A 236 6.55 -13.05 3.51
CA LEU A 236 5.34 -13.45 2.82
C LEU A 236 5.53 -13.34 1.31
N VAL A 237 4.94 -14.27 0.57
CA VAL A 237 4.92 -14.26 -0.90
C VAL A 237 3.47 -14.30 -1.40
N PRO A 238 3.08 -13.44 -2.36
CA PRO A 238 1.75 -13.49 -2.95
C PRO A 238 1.68 -14.66 -3.94
N VAL A 239 0.74 -15.57 -3.70
CA VAL A 239 0.52 -16.77 -4.52
C VAL A 239 -0.41 -16.45 -5.69
N ARG A 240 -1.47 -15.67 -5.41
CA ARG A 240 -2.44 -15.23 -6.42
C ARG A 240 -3.14 -13.96 -5.95
N VAL A 241 -3.67 -13.23 -6.92
CA VAL A 241 -4.45 -12.02 -6.70
C VAL A 241 -5.73 -12.08 -7.53
N LEU A 242 -6.78 -11.42 -7.04
CA LEU A 242 -7.99 -11.18 -7.82
C LEU A 242 -7.73 -9.98 -8.75
N GLU A 243 -7.79 -10.21 -10.06
CA GLU A 243 -7.71 -9.15 -11.06
C GLU A 243 -8.85 -8.14 -10.92
N THR A 244 -8.53 -6.85 -11.10
CA THR A 244 -9.54 -5.80 -11.14
C THR A 244 -10.31 -5.81 -12.46
N LEU A 245 -11.41 -5.05 -12.53
CA LEU A 245 -12.17 -4.94 -13.77
C LEU A 245 -11.37 -4.18 -14.84
N PRO A 246 -11.28 -4.70 -16.08
CA PRO A 246 -10.68 -3.97 -17.18
C PRO A 246 -11.34 -2.59 -17.39
N VAL A 247 -10.55 -1.59 -17.73
CA VAL A 247 -11.01 -0.20 -17.87
C VAL A 247 -12.14 -0.04 -18.88
N ASN A 248 -12.14 -0.83 -19.96
CA ASN A 248 -13.22 -0.80 -20.95
C ASN A 248 -14.55 -1.30 -20.39
N ILE A 249 -14.52 -2.22 -19.42
CA ILE A 249 -15.72 -2.69 -18.71
C ILE A 249 -16.21 -1.62 -17.75
N LEU A 250 -15.31 -1.00 -16.98
CA LEU A 250 -15.63 0.12 -16.07
C LEU A 250 -16.27 1.30 -16.83
N LYS A 251 -15.76 1.62 -18.02
CA LYS A 251 -16.36 2.60 -18.93
C LYS A 251 -17.78 2.20 -19.36
N ARG A 252 -17.96 0.94 -19.77
CA ARG A 252 -19.25 0.44 -20.27
C ARG A 252 -20.35 0.43 -19.20
N ILE A 253 -19.99 0.23 -17.93
CA ILE A 253 -20.94 0.27 -16.81
C ILE A 253 -21.18 1.69 -16.27
N GLY A 254 -20.57 2.72 -16.85
CA GLY A 254 -20.73 4.12 -16.44
C GLY A 254 -19.89 4.55 -15.23
N GLY A 255 -18.94 3.72 -14.81
CA GLY A 255 -18.14 3.93 -13.58
C GLY A 255 -18.80 3.38 -12.32
N LEU A 256 -18.27 3.81 -11.18
CA LEU A 256 -18.63 3.34 -9.84
C LEU A 256 -18.98 4.54 -8.92
N PRO A 257 -19.84 4.34 -7.89
CA PRO A 257 -20.71 3.17 -7.71
C PRO A 257 -21.80 3.12 -8.80
N ASN A 258 -22.50 1.99 -8.92
CA ASN A 258 -23.66 1.83 -9.79
C ASN A 258 -24.64 0.80 -9.19
N GLU A 259 -25.74 0.49 -9.90
CA GLU A 259 -26.77 -0.45 -9.43
C GLU A 259 -26.24 -1.83 -9.01
N LYS A 260 -25.12 -2.27 -9.58
CA LYS A 260 -24.49 -3.57 -9.27
C LYS A 260 -23.33 -3.45 -8.26
N TRP A 261 -22.76 -2.26 -8.06
CA TRP A 261 -21.57 -2.04 -7.26
C TRP A 261 -21.77 -0.89 -6.28
N GLY A 262 -21.84 -1.21 -4.99
CA GLY A 262 -22.16 -0.24 -3.93
C GLY A 262 -21.02 0.70 -3.52
N SER A 263 -19.81 0.55 -4.07
CA SER A 263 -18.64 1.40 -3.80
C SER A 263 -18.05 1.93 -5.10
N ASP A 264 -17.46 3.12 -5.04
CA ASP A 264 -16.58 3.72 -6.05
C ASP A 264 -15.20 3.03 -6.16
N HIS A 265 -14.86 2.17 -5.20
CA HIS A 265 -13.64 1.38 -5.17
C HIS A 265 -13.94 -0.11 -5.47
N LEU A 266 -12.97 -0.77 -6.09
CA LEU A 266 -12.93 -2.21 -6.30
C LEU A 266 -12.18 -2.89 -5.14
N ALA A 267 -12.73 -3.99 -4.64
CA ALA A 267 -12.07 -4.78 -3.61
C ALA A 267 -10.78 -5.39 -4.13
N LEU A 268 -9.72 -5.25 -3.35
CA LEU A 268 -8.45 -5.94 -3.56
C LEU A 268 -8.45 -7.25 -2.77
N VAL A 269 -7.98 -8.32 -3.40
CA VAL A 269 -7.89 -9.65 -2.78
C VAL A 269 -6.60 -10.31 -3.22
N CYS A 270 -5.84 -10.81 -2.25
CA CYS A 270 -4.65 -11.62 -2.48
C CYS A 270 -4.65 -12.86 -1.58
N GLU A 271 -3.99 -13.91 -2.06
CA GLU A 271 -3.57 -15.04 -1.26
C GLU A 271 -2.07 -14.95 -1.01
N LEU A 272 -1.67 -15.04 0.25
CA LEU A 272 -0.28 -14.96 0.69
C LEU A 272 0.12 -16.28 1.33
N ALA A 273 1.34 -16.73 1.06
CA ALA A 273 1.99 -17.84 1.73
C ALA A 273 3.16 -17.31 2.57
N PHE A 274 3.48 -18.01 3.66
CA PHE A 274 4.72 -17.77 4.39
C PHE A 274 5.88 -18.44 3.65
N ILE A 275 7.02 -17.77 3.61
CA ILE A 275 8.27 -18.36 3.14
C ILE A 275 8.87 -19.17 4.28
N ASP A 276 9.16 -20.45 4.01
CA ASP A 276 9.79 -21.33 4.99
C ASP A 276 11.24 -20.90 5.27
N ASP A 277 11.72 -21.14 6.50
CA ASP A 277 13.05 -20.68 6.94
C ASP A 277 14.20 -21.29 6.10
N CYS A 278 13.96 -22.42 5.42
CA CYS A 278 14.93 -23.07 4.53
C CYS A 278 15.17 -22.31 3.20
N ASP A 279 14.17 -21.55 2.73
CA ASP A 279 14.23 -20.86 1.43
C ASP A 279 14.86 -19.46 1.52
N ARG A 280 15.35 -19.06 2.70
CA ARG A 280 15.99 -17.75 2.95
C ARG A 280 17.53 -17.78 2.81
N THR A 281 18.10 -18.83 2.21
CA THR A 281 19.56 -19.01 2.04
C THR A 281 20.12 -18.39 0.77
#